data_AF-A0A8C6MBD0-F1
#
_entry.id   AF-A0A8C6MBD0-F1
#
_cell.length_a   1.000
_cell.length_b   1.000
_cell.length_c   1.000
_cell.angle_alpha   90.00
_cell.angle_beta   90.00
_cell.angle_gamma   90.00
#
_symmetry.space_group_name_H-M   'P 1'
#
loop_
_entity.id
_entity.type
_entity.pdbx_description
1 polymer ?
#
loop_
_entity_poly.entity_id
_entity_poly.type
_entity_poly.pdbx_seq_one_letter_code
_entity_poly.pdbx_strand_id
1 'polypeptide(L)'
;LEQASSAWARDRCLQWDALESKLPNFLDKLMDCPCTLAQARADSGRFHTDYTCDIERGSVCTYHPGSVHCVRSVQASPSDGSGQQCCYDSVGDLVLTWDSVGGSTPDRAHDWGAPPYRTPPRIPGYSHWLYDVTSFFYCCLWSDLCHLYLNRRPSSGCRNYRPPRAAAVLGSLHFRTFDGLRYTFSGRGEYDLVRSPHRALSVQVRAERVKLENGTLVRATRLASVAMRENSSDVIEVRLQGEHLQVLRNKSILPFSEQSWMDLQGEALQAAPSPQNVTVMFSSGAAVELRLDEGTMTSTVLLPAEFSNKTRGLLGQMNSNPSDDLVTPAGNVASSANATLEEIFTIASEWNISKASSLFTYDSRYLLDSYFLPPSHDSAFVPAFSLPEKPDDPLVADMLSVCLGEGAQLCKHDTLITRSLAGGNATLRALRSHRALMEALEPVASCGWLPAPRNGKKNGTRYLQGSTLSFTCNGGYVLYGSTERTCEEKRAWSGLQTHCVTGELSNMKMVKMSLYCAKER
;
A
#
# COMPACT_ATOMS: atom_id res chain seq x y z
N LEU A 1 2.48 47.12 14.58
CA LEU A 1 3.30 45.90 14.41
C LEU A 1 2.50 44.80 13.69
N GLU A 2 1.28 44.47 14.12
CA GLU A 2 0.43 43.46 13.45
C GLU A 2 0.08 43.76 11.97
N GLN A 3 -0.30 45.00 11.62
CA GLN A 3 -0.57 45.39 10.23
C GLN A 3 0.66 45.35 9.31
N ALA A 4 1.86 45.58 9.85
CA ALA A 4 3.10 45.47 9.08
C ALA A 4 3.49 43.99 8.85
N SER A 5 3.18 43.12 9.83
CA SER A 5 3.40 41.68 9.76
C SER A 5 2.49 41.01 8.72
N SER A 6 1.21 41.40 8.64
CA SER A 6 0.28 40.84 7.65
C SER A 6 0.57 41.31 6.22
N ALA A 7 1.00 42.57 6.04
CA ALA A 7 1.42 43.08 4.74
C ALA A 7 2.67 42.36 4.19
N TRP A 8 3.64 42.07 5.06
CA TRP A 8 4.84 41.31 4.70
C TRP A 8 4.51 39.88 4.25
N ALA A 9 3.65 39.16 4.98
CA ALA A 9 3.25 37.80 4.62
C ALA A 9 2.51 37.74 3.28
N ARG A 10 1.64 38.73 3.01
CA ARG A 10 0.98 38.87 1.71
C ARG A 10 1.98 39.07 0.57
N ASP A 11 2.94 39.96 0.72
CA ASP A 11 3.99 40.19 -0.29
C ASP A 11 4.82 38.93 -0.54
N ARG A 12 5.20 38.19 0.53
CA ARG A 12 5.88 36.89 0.39
C ARG A 12 5.05 35.85 -0.36
N CYS A 13 3.76 35.73 -0.05
CA CYS A 13 2.85 34.82 -0.75
C CYS A 13 2.75 35.17 -2.24
N LEU A 14 2.60 36.46 -2.59
CA LEU A 14 2.52 36.91 -3.98
C LEU A 14 3.83 36.69 -4.75
N GLN A 15 4.99 36.91 -4.12
CA GLN A 15 6.29 36.60 -4.71
C GLN A 15 6.46 35.10 -4.97
N TRP A 16 6.02 34.26 -4.03
CA TRP A 16 6.02 32.82 -4.20
C TRP A 16 5.11 32.39 -5.35
N ASP A 17 3.87 32.89 -5.42
CA ASP A 17 2.94 32.56 -6.52
C ASP A 17 3.50 32.97 -7.89
N ALA A 18 4.13 34.14 -7.97
CA ALA A 18 4.80 34.61 -9.18
C ALA A 18 6.00 33.73 -9.58
N LEU A 19 6.77 33.21 -8.62
CA LEU A 19 7.85 32.25 -8.88
C LEU A 19 7.28 30.91 -9.35
N GLU A 20 6.28 30.38 -8.64
CA GLU A 20 5.65 29.10 -8.93
C GLU A 20 5.07 29.06 -10.34
N SER A 21 4.52 30.17 -10.82
CA SER A 21 4.02 30.32 -12.20
C SER A 21 5.08 30.13 -13.30
N LYS A 22 6.37 30.27 -12.96
CA LYS A 22 7.51 30.14 -13.88
C LYS A 22 8.20 28.78 -13.78
N LEU A 23 7.90 28.01 -12.74
CA LEU A 23 8.50 26.70 -12.53
C LEU A 23 7.77 25.63 -13.35
N PRO A 24 8.45 24.52 -13.69
CA PRO A 24 7.81 23.39 -14.36
C PRO A 24 6.62 22.84 -13.55
N ASN A 25 5.58 22.41 -14.28
CA ASN A 25 4.48 21.65 -13.71
C ASN A 25 4.96 20.24 -13.30
N PHE A 26 4.64 19.84 -12.08
CA PHE A 26 4.99 18.54 -11.51
C PHE A 26 3.74 17.68 -11.18
N LEU A 27 2.54 18.26 -11.30
CA LEU A 27 1.29 17.64 -10.84
C LEU A 27 0.92 16.39 -11.63
N ASP A 28 1.21 16.37 -12.93
CA ASP A 28 0.85 15.25 -13.83
C ASP A 28 1.70 13.99 -13.59
N LYS A 29 2.69 14.05 -12.71
CA LYS A 29 3.67 12.98 -12.45
C LYS A 29 3.60 12.43 -11.02
N LEU A 30 2.53 12.78 -10.31
CA LEU A 30 2.25 12.28 -8.97
C LEU A 30 1.26 11.13 -9.03
N MET A 31 1.34 10.26 -8.03
CA MET A 31 0.34 9.23 -7.83
C MET A 31 -0.93 9.82 -7.21
N ASP A 32 -2.08 9.29 -7.61
CA ASP A 32 -3.36 9.65 -6.99
C ASP A 32 -3.44 9.13 -5.55
N CYS A 33 -4.14 9.86 -4.69
CA CYS A 33 -4.38 9.45 -3.31
C CYS A 33 -5.30 8.22 -3.23
N PRO A 34 -5.11 7.33 -2.25
CA PRO A 34 -6.09 6.30 -1.89
C PRO A 34 -7.44 6.94 -1.59
N CYS A 35 -8.53 6.29 -1.99
CA CYS A 35 -9.86 6.87 -1.84
C CYS A 35 -10.35 6.88 -0.39
N THR A 36 -9.86 5.95 0.44
CA THR A 36 -10.25 5.82 1.85
C THR A 36 -9.03 5.73 2.76
N LEU A 37 -9.21 6.11 4.03
CA LEU A 37 -8.17 5.95 5.05
C LEU A 37 -7.76 4.48 5.22
N ALA A 38 -8.70 3.54 5.09
CA ALA A 38 -8.41 2.12 5.15
C ALA A 38 -7.45 1.69 4.03
N GLN A 39 -7.70 2.13 2.79
CA GLN A 39 -6.80 1.89 1.66
C GLN A 39 -5.43 2.54 1.88
N ALA A 40 -5.39 3.77 2.41
CA ALA A 40 -4.15 4.48 2.67
C ALA A 40 -3.24 3.79 3.68
N ARG A 41 -3.83 3.20 4.73
CA ARG A 41 -3.09 2.44 5.75
C ARG A 41 -2.68 1.05 5.27
N ALA A 42 -3.39 0.50 4.29
CA ALA A 42 -3.13 -0.82 3.73
C ALA A 42 -2.10 -0.81 2.58
N ASP A 43 -1.99 0.30 1.84
CA ASP A 43 -1.06 0.46 0.73
C ASP A 43 0.33 0.93 1.18
N SER A 44 0.95 0.10 2.03
CA SER A 44 2.25 0.38 2.66
C SER A 44 3.42 0.41 1.66
N GLY A 45 3.24 -0.06 0.43
CA GLY A 45 4.25 0.00 -0.62
C GLY A 45 4.40 1.36 -1.28
N ARG A 46 3.33 2.16 -1.29
CA ARG A 46 3.31 3.46 -1.96
C ARG A 46 3.13 4.62 -0.99
N PHE A 47 2.57 4.38 0.19
CA PHE A 47 2.26 5.41 1.17
C PHE A 47 2.81 5.05 2.56
N HIS A 48 3.25 6.06 3.29
CA HIS A 48 3.65 5.97 4.68
C HIS A 48 2.94 7.03 5.51
N THR A 49 2.75 6.78 6.80
CA THR A 49 2.10 7.72 7.71
C THR A 49 2.90 9.02 7.86
N ASP A 50 2.20 10.14 7.77
CA ASP A 50 2.76 11.46 8.06
C ASP A 50 2.93 11.63 9.57
N TYR A 51 4.17 11.79 10.03
CA TYR A 51 4.50 11.95 11.45
C TYR A 51 3.86 13.19 12.10
N THR A 52 3.40 14.16 11.32
CA THR A 52 2.71 15.36 11.81
C THR A 52 1.20 15.18 11.92
N CYS A 53 0.62 14.13 11.32
CA CYS A 53 -0.81 13.83 11.35
C CYS A 53 -1.03 12.31 11.37
N ASP A 54 -0.74 11.72 12.52
CA ASP A 54 -0.76 10.29 12.82
C ASP A 54 -1.75 10.01 13.96
N ILE A 55 -2.86 9.34 13.65
CA ILE A 55 -3.90 8.97 14.61
C ILE A 55 -3.42 7.94 15.64
N GLU A 56 -2.50 7.04 15.26
CA GLU A 56 -1.92 6.02 16.15
C GLU A 56 -1.03 6.64 17.22
N ARG A 57 -0.40 7.77 16.91
CA ARG A 57 0.42 8.55 17.86
C ARG A 57 -0.34 9.69 18.53
N GLY A 58 -1.63 9.86 18.24
CA GLY A 58 -2.47 10.91 18.79
C GLY A 58 -2.10 12.33 18.33
N SER A 59 -1.53 12.47 17.13
CA SER A 59 -1.19 13.80 16.59
C SER A 59 -2.45 14.60 16.24
N VAL A 60 -2.37 15.93 16.39
CA VAL A 60 -3.52 16.85 16.27
C VAL A 60 -3.67 17.43 14.85
N CYS A 61 -2.94 16.92 13.85
CA CYS A 61 -3.07 17.32 12.44
C CYS A 61 -3.12 18.85 12.25
N THR A 62 -2.24 19.58 12.96
CA THR A 62 -2.33 21.04 13.15
C THR A 62 -2.48 21.84 11.86
N TYR A 63 -1.85 21.39 10.78
CA TYR A 63 -1.86 22.06 9.47
C TYR A 63 -2.96 21.54 8.53
N HIS A 64 -3.72 20.53 8.96
CA HIS A 64 -4.77 19.86 8.20
C HIS A 64 -6.08 19.83 8.99
N PRO A 65 -6.72 21.00 9.22
CA PRO A 65 -7.97 21.06 9.97
C PRO A 65 -9.06 20.22 9.31
N GLY A 66 -9.72 19.40 10.13
CA GLY A 66 -10.75 18.45 9.70
C GLY A 66 -10.21 17.06 9.35
N SER A 67 -8.89 16.88 9.28
CA SER A 67 -8.25 15.58 9.11
C SER A 67 -7.85 14.96 10.44
N VAL A 68 -7.82 13.63 10.48
CA VAL A 68 -7.36 12.84 11.64
C VAL A 68 -6.11 12.03 11.34
N HIS A 69 -5.81 11.80 10.06
CA HIS A 69 -4.64 11.06 9.61
C HIS A 69 -4.24 11.51 8.21
N CYS A 70 -2.93 11.64 7.97
CA CYS A 70 -2.39 11.84 6.64
C CYS A 70 -1.32 10.78 6.32
N VAL A 71 -1.20 10.45 5.04
CA VAL A 71 -0.11 9.65 4.50
C VAL A 71 0.64 10.45 3.45
N ARG A 72 1.90 10.11 3.22
CA ARG A 72 2.73 10.68 2.17
C ARG A 72 3.21 9.58 1.25
N SER A 73 3.43 9.91 -0.02
CA SER A 73 4.11 9.01 -0.95
C SER A 73 5.44 8.57 -0.35
N VAL A 74 5.75 7.28 -0.42
CA VAL A 74 7.06 6.71 -0.04
C VAL A 74 8.15 7.23 -0.98
N GLN A 75 7.81 7.32 -2.26
CA GLN A 75 8.71 7.65 -3.35
C GLN A 75 8.44 9.07 -3.87
N ALA A 76 9.51 9.82 -4.10
CA ALA A 76 9.44 11.04 -4.88
C ALA A 76 9.25 10.74 -6.36
N SER A 77 8.59 11.66 -7.09
CA SER A 77 8.52 11.62 -8.54
C SER A 77 9.93 11.57 -9.14
N PRO A 78 10.27 10.55 -9.97
CA PRO A 78 11.64 10.37 -10.45
C PRO A 78 12.21 11.59 -11.19
N SER A 79 11.35 12.30 -11.93
CA SER A 79 11.78 13.43 -12.77
C SER A 79 11.83 14.78 -12.06
N ASP A 80 10.93 15.03 -11.09
CA ASP A 80 10.80 16.34 -10.46
C ASP A 80 11.20 16.36 -8.99
N GLY A 81 11.32 15.21 -8.33
CA GLY A 81 11.59 15.12 -6.89
C GLY A 81 10.40 15.50 -6.01
N SER A 82 9.20 15.52 -6.58
CA SER A 82 7.94 15.94 -5.95
C SER A 82 7.25 14.80 -5.21
N GLY A 83 6.43 15.10 -4.20
CA GLY A 83 5.71 14.13 -3.39
C GLY A 83 4.21 14.35 -3.38
N GLN A 84 3.47 13.41 -2.80
CA GLN A 84 2.04 13.52 -2.59
C GLN A 84 1.71 13.33 -1.10
N GLN A 85 0.95 14.24 -0.51
CA GLN A 85 0.34 14.07 0.81
C GLN A 85 -1.18 13.88 0.65
N CYS A 86 -1.73 12.92 1.37
CA CYS A 86 -3.13 12.52 1.32
C CYS A 86 -3.69 12.50 2.74
N CYS A 87 -4.70 13.33 3.00
CA CYS A 87 -5.27 13.53 4.33
C CYS A 87 -6.73 13.10 4.36
N TYR A 88 -7.12 12.47 5.47
CA TYR A 88 -8.42 11.84 5.65
C TYR A 88 -9.12 12.36 6.89
N ASP A 89 -10.44 12.50 6.80
CA ASP A 89 -11.28 12.88 7.94
C ASP A 89 -11.57 11.70 8.88
N SER A 90 -12.32 11.95 9.95
CA SER A 90 -12.66 10.94 10.95
C SER A 90 -13.57 9.81 10.44
N VAL A 91 -14.23 10.01 9.29
CA VAL A 91 -15.07 8.98 8.63
C VAL A 91 -14.22 8.16 7.65
N GLY A 92 -13.02 8.64 7.32
CA GLY A 92 -12.07 7.99 6.44
C GLY A 92 -12.19 8.42 4.98
N ASP A 93 -12.91 9.52 4.70
CA ASP A 93 -13.00 10.10 3.35
C ASP A 93 -11.80 11.03 3.08
N LEU A 94 -11.34 11.04 1.82
CA LEU A 94 -10.23 11.90 1.36
C LEU A 94 -10.64 13.38 1.39
N VAL A 95 -9.89 14.20 2.12
CA VAL A 95 -10.11 15.65 2.21
C VAL A 95 -9.39 16.34 1.04
N LEU A 96 -10.12 17.14 0.25
CA LEU A 96 -9.57 17.83 -0.92
C LEU A 96 -9.35 19.33 -0.67
N THR A 97 -8.31 19.91 -1.27
CA THR A 97 -7.94 21.33 -1.14
C THR A 97 -9.04 22.29 -1.61
N TRP A 98 -9.89 21.82 -2.54
CA TRP A 98 -11.02 22.60 -3.05
C TRP A 98 -12.20 22.69 -2.08
N ASP A 99 -12.25 21.83 -1.07
CA ASP A 99 -13.34 21.76 -0.09
C ASP A 99 -12.92 22.21 1.31
N SER A 100 -11.62 22.07 1.64
CA SER A 100 -11.06 22.46 2.92
C SER A 100 -9.63 22.97 2.76
N VAL A 101 -9.26 23.97 3.57
CA VAL A 101 -7.88 24.44 3.70
C VAL A 101 -6.95 23.39 4.30
N GLY A 102 -7.50 22.36 4.96
CA GLY A 102 -6.76 21.20 5.46
C GLY A 102 -6.65 20.02 4.48
N GLY A 103 -7.05 20.22 3.23
CA GLY A 103 -7.05 19.16 2.23
C GLY A 103 -5.68 18.62 1.86
N SER A 104 -5.69 17.46 1.20
CA SER A 104 -4.53 16.74 0.68
C SER A 104 -3.75 17.58 -0.32
N THR A 105 -2.45 17.79 -0.11
CA THR A 105 -1.63 18.61 -1.02
C THR A 105 -0.53 17.81 -1.72
N PRO A 106 -0.27 18.08 -3.01
CA PRO A 106 0.96 17.65 -3.64
C PRO A 106 2.12 18.53 -3.15
N ASP A 107 3.30 17.96 -2.95
CA ASP A 107 4.50 18.70 -2.53
C ASP A 107 5.44 18.86 -3.71
N ARG A 108 5.90 20.07 -4.01
CA ARG A 108 6.90 20.29 -5.08
C ARG A 108 8.19 19.57 -4.76
N ALA A 109 8.56 19.55 -3.49
CA ALA A 109 9.72 18.84 -2.98
C ALA A 109 9.27 17.78 -1.98
N HIS A 110 9.59 16.53 -2.27
CA HIS A 110 9.36 15.42 -1.36
C HIS A 110 10.10 15.66 -0.03
N ASP A 111 9.48 15.37 1.11
CA ASP A 111 10.04 15.64 2.45
C ASP A 111 11.40 14.99 2.64
N TRP A 112 11.56 13.75 2.18
CA TRP A 112 12.83 13.03 2.22
C TRP A 112 13.74 13.29 1.03
N GLY A 113 13.39 14.23 0.16
CA GLY A 113 14.12 14.52 -1.07
C GLY A 113 14.02 13.42 -2.11
N ALA A 114 14.92 13.43 -3.08
CA ALA A 114 15.04 12.40 -4.10
C ALA A 114 16.49 12.27 -4.62
N PRO A 115 16.96 11.09 -5.05
CA PRO A 115 18.23 11.00 -5.75
C PRO A 115 18.19 11.79 -7.07
N PRO A 116 19.25 12.53 -7.46
CA PRO A 116 20.41 12.89 -6.66
C PRO A 116 20.09 13.98 -5.61
N TYR A 117 20.38 13.71 -4.34
CA TYR A 117 19.97 14.50 -3.16
C TYR A 117 20.58 15.91 -3.00
N ARG A 118 21.26 16.44 -4.02
CA ARG A 118 22.10 17.66 -3.91
C ARG A 118 21.65 18.80 -4.82
N THR A 119 20.53 18.64 -5.50
CA THR A 119 20.00 19.65 -6.42
C THR A 119 18.58 20.00 -6.01
N PRO A 120 18.22 21.28 -5.80
CA PRO A 120 16.83 21.66 -5.62
C PRO A 120 15.96 21.16 -6.80
N PRO A 121 14.74 20.66 -6.56
CA PRO A 121 14.01 20.60 -5.28
C PRO A 121 14.22 19.28 -4.49
N ARG A 122 15.36 18.60 -4.62
CA ARG A 122 15.59 17.23 -4.12
C ARG A 122 16.37 17.12 -2.81
N ILE A 123 16.69 18.24 -2.16
CA ILE A 123 17.44 18.25 -0.89
C ILE A 123 16.48 17.86 0.24
N PRO A 124 16.72 16.75 0.98
CA PRO A 124 15.85 16.27 2.05
C PRO A 124 15.60 17.33 3.12
N GLY A 125 14.35 17.47 3.54
CA GLY A 125 13.85 18.44 4.52
C GLY A 125 13.88 19.89 4.03
N TYR A 126 15.04 20.36 3.57
CA TYR A 126 15.25 21.76 3.17
C TYR A 126 14.38 22.17 1.97
N SER A 127 14.32 21.35 0.92
CA SER A 127 13.55 21.72 -0.27
C SER A 127 12.05 21.73 0.03
N HIS A 128 11.55 20.73 0.75
CA HIS A 128 10.16 20.66 1.19
C HIS A 128 9.80 21.88 2.06
N TRP A 129 10.68 22.22 3.00
CA TRP A 129 10.48 23.40 3.84
C TRP A 129 10.41 24.70 3.04
N LEU A 130 11.33 24.87 2.08
CA LEU A 130 11.40 26.06 1.25
C LEU A 130 10.23 26.21 0.28
N TYR A 131 9.83 25.15 -0.42
CA TYR A 131 8.83 25.24 -1.49
C TYR A 131 7.39 25.07 -1.01
N ASP A 132 7.17 24.27 0.02
CA ASP A 132 5.83 23.81 0.41
C ASP A 132 5.44 24.25 1.83
N VAL A 133 6.34 24.15 2.81
CA VAL A 133 6.02 24.56 4.19
C VAL A 133 5.96 26.08 4.32
N THR A 134 7.04 26.81 4.00
CA THR A 134 7.06 28.28 4.20
C THR A 134 6.01 29.01 3.38
N SER A 135 5.72 28.53 2.18
CA SER A 135 4.66 29.07 1.33
C SER A 135 3.27 28.88 1.94
N PHE A 136 3.01 27.74 2.59
CA PHE A 136 1.78 27.54 3.39
C PHE A 136 1.70 28.54 4.56
N PHE A 137 2.80 28.78 5.28
CA PHE A 137 2.81 29.79 6.35
C PHE A 137 2.49 31.20 5.82
N TYR A 138 3.17 31.63 4.74
CA TYR A 138 2.93 32.95 4.15
C TYR A 138 1.50 33.12 3.63
N CYS A 139 0.97 32.11 2.93
CA CYS A 139 -0.31 32.21 2.25
C CYS A 139 -1.52 31.84 3.12
N CYS A 140 -1.42 30.83 3.98
CA CYS A 140 -2.56 30.25 4.71
C CYS A 140 -2.61 30.58 6.20
N LEU A 141 -1.47 30.71 6.88
CA LEU A 141 -1.44 30.98 8.32
C LEU A 141 -1.30 32.47 8.65
N TRP A 142 -0.49 33.20 7.87
CA TRP A 142 -0.15 34.60 8.16
C TRP A 142 -0.79 35.60 7.19
N SER A 143 -1.56 35.12 6.21
CA SER A 143 -2.37 35.95 5.33
C SER A 143 -3.70 35.29 4.94
N ASP A 144 -4.54 36.04 4.26
CA ASP A 144 -5.84 35.68 3.70
C ASP A 144 -5.74 35.15 2.25
N LEU A 145 -4.54 34.87 1.76
CA LEU A 145 -4.27 34.46 0.37
C LEU A 145 -4.16 32.94 0.18
N CYS A 146 -4.72 32.14 1.10
CA CYS A 146 -4.58 30.67 1.07
C CYS A 146 -5.10 30.05 -0.24
N HIS A 147 -6.11 30.67 -0.86
CA HIS A 147 -6.63 30.25 -2.16
C HIS A 147 -5.55 30.22 -3.26
N LEU A 148 -4.55 31.11 -3.21
CA LEU A 148 -3.43 31.08 -4.15
C LEU A 148 -2.57 29.81 -3.95
N TYR A 149 -2.29 29.48 -2.68
CA TYR A 149 -1.55 28.27 -2.34
C TYR A 149 -2.28 27.00 -2.83
N LEU A 150 -3.56 26.87 -2.49
CA LEU A 150 -4.37 25.71 -2.84
C LEU A 150 -4.58 25.56 -4.36
N ASN A 151 -4.61 26.67 -5.11
CA ASN A 151 -4.65 26.65 -6.58
C ASN A 151 -3.35 26.10 -7.20
N ARG A 152 -2.19 26.33 -6.56
CA ARG A 152 -0.88 25.79 -6.99
C ARG A 152 -0.60 24.39 -6.45
N ARG A 153 -1.35 23.98 -5.43
CA ARG A 153 -1.23 22.70 -4.73
C ARG A 153 -2.57 21.96 -4.73
N PRO A 154 -3.20 21.71 -5.91
CA PRO A 154 -4.49 21.05 -5.97
C PRO A 154 -4.36 19.56 -5.62
N SER A 155 -5.31 19.02 -4.85
CA SER A 155 -5.35 17.57 -4.59
C SER A 155 -5.51 16.77 -5.88
N SER A 156 -4.81 15.64 -6.00
CA SER A 156 -4.98 14.68 -7.11
C SER A 156 -6.33 13.94 -7.06
N GLY A 157 -6.94 13.85 -5.87
CA GLY A 157 -8.14 13.04 -5.66
C GLY A 157 -7.80 11.56 -5.74
N CYS A 158 -8.79 10.72 -6.06
CA CYS A 158 -8.59 9.25 -6.08
C CYS A 158 -9.19 8.56 -7.31
N ARG A 159 -9.52 9.32 -8.36
CA ARG A 159 -10.28 8.78 -9.50
C ARG A 159 -9.52 7.68 -10.26
N ASN A 160 -8.20 7.80 -10.36
CA ASN A 160 -7.33 6.84 -11.03
C ASN A 160 -6.55 5.95 -10.06
N TYR A 161 -6.72 6.16 -8.75
CA TYR A 161 -6.14 5.27 -7.76
C TYR A 161 -6.65 3.84 -7.96
N ARG A 162 -5.71 2.89 -7.93
CA ARG A 162 -5.98 1.45 -7.96
C ARG A 162 -5.23 0.83 -6.79
N PRO A 163 -5.92 0.15 -5.86
CA PRO A 163 -5.26 -0.50 -4.74
C PRO A 163 -4.31 -1.61 -5.23
N PRO A 164 -3.21 -1.89 -4.49
CA PRO A 164 -2.40 -3.07 -4.74
C PRO A 164 -3.17 -4.36 -4.44
N ARG A 165 -2.65 -5.50 -4.92
CA ARG A 165 -3.09 -6.82 -4.45
C ARG A 165 -2.10 -7.37 -3.45
N ALA A 166 -2.61 -8.06 -2.44
CA ALA A 166 -1.79 -8.71 -1.42
C ALA A 166 -1.80 -10.22 -1.62
N ALA A 167 -0.65 -10.85 -1.35
CA ALA A 167 -0.49 -12.28 -1.24
C ALA A 167 0.34 -12.59 0.01
N ALA A 168 0.15 -13.76 0.62
CA ALA A 168 0.77 -14.05 1.91
C ALA A 168 1.24 -15.50 2.08
N VAL A 169 2.25 -15.65 2.94
CA VAL A 169 2.75 -16.92 3.46
C VAL A 169 2.60 -16.88 4.98
N LEU A 170 1.83 -17.83 5.51
CA LEU A 170 1.40 -17.89 6.90
C LEU A 170 1.89 -19.19 7.54
N GLY A 171 2.27 -19.15 8.81
CA GLY A 171 2.45 -20.36 9.61
C GLY A 171 3.47 -21.35 9.03
N SER A 172 3.10 -22.64 8.97
CA SER A 172 3.94 -23.69 8.38
C SER A 172 3.90 -23.73 6.84
N LEU A 173 4.04 -22.57 6.20
CA LEU A 173 3.99 -22.36 4.74
C LEU A 173 2.61 -22.61 4.10
N HIS A 174 1.59 -21.97 4.67
CA HIS A 174 0.28 -21.81 4.06
C HIS A 174 0.26 -20.58 3.15
N PHE A 175 0.00 -20.80 1.86
CA PHE A 175 0.00 -19.77 0.84
C PHE A 175 -1.40 -19.19 0.60
N ARG A 176 -1.41 -17.89 0.30
CA ARG A 176 -2.52 -17.11 -0.23
C ARG A 176 -1.96 -16.35 -1.43
N THR A 177 -2.33 -16.75 -2.64
CA THR A 177 -1.86 -16.10 -3.88
C THR A 177 -2.58 -14.77 -4.11
N PHE A 178 -2.12 -13.98 -5.07
CA PHE A 178 -2.71 -12.67 -5.39
C PHE A 178 -4.17 -12.75 -5.84
N ASP A 179 -4.59 -13.91 -6.37
CA ASP A 179 -5.94 -14.13 -6.89
C ASP A 179 -6.80 -14.99 -5.97
N GLY A 180 -6.26 -15.34 -4.78
CA GLY A 180 -7.02 -15.97 -3.69
C GLY A 180 -6.91 -17.48 -3.61
N LEU A 181 -6.05 -18.14 -4.41
CA LEU A 181 -5.79 -19.56 -4.27
C LEU A 181 -5.14 -19.86 -2.91
N ARG A 182 -5.61 -20.95 -2.30
CA ARG A 182 -5.23 -21.39 -0.95
C ARG A 182 -4.58 -22.77 -1.05
N TYR A 183 -3.33 -22.90 -0.66
CA TYR A 183 -2.65 -24.19 -0.62
C TYR A 183 -1.55 -24.23 0.46
N THR A 184 -1.06 -25.42 0.78
CA THR A 184 0.05 -25.63 1.72
C THR A 184 1.20 -26.26 0.98
N PHE A 185 2.40 -25.71 1.15
CA PHE A 185 3.63 -26.29 0.61
C PHE A 185 4.72 -26.30 1.68
N SER A 186 4.89 -27.44 2.33
CA SER A 186 5.91 -27.63 3.37
C SER A 186 7.22 -28.15 2.78
N GLY A 187 7.84 -27.40 1.87
CA GLY A 187 9.16 -27.70 1.34
C GLY A 187 10.29 -27.27 2.29
N ARG A 188 11.39 -28.03 2.34
CA ARG A 188 12.65 -27.58 2.94
C ARG A 188 13.59 -27.14 1.83
N GLY A 189 14.02 -25.88 1.87
CA GLY A 189 14.84 -25.33 0.81
C GLY A 189 14.72 -23.83 0.62
N GLU A 190 15.14 -23.37 -0.56
CA GLU A 190 15.09 -21.97 -1.00
C GLU A 190 14.32 -21.88 -2.33
N TYR A 191 13.31 -21.00 -2.38
CA TYR A 191 12.33 -20.95 -3.47
C TYR A 191 12.04 -19.52 -3.94
N ASP A 192 11.71 -19.38 -5.22
CA ASP A 192 11.19 -18.14 -5.79
C ASP A 192 9.73 -17.94 -5.33
N LEU A 193 9.51 -16.98 -4.40
CA LEU A 193 8.17 -16.65 -3.91
C LEU A 193 7.39 -15.88 -4.98
N VAL A 194 7.99 -14.82 -5.51
CA VAL A 194 7.46 -14.09 -6.67
C VAL A 194 8.60 -13.47 -7.47
N ARG A 195 8.45 -13.52 -8.78
CA ARG A 195 9.32 -12.88 -9.76
C ARG A 195 8.50 -12.10 -10.77
N SER A 196 8.99 -10.92 -11.14
CA SER A 196 8.45 -10.15 -12.26
C SER A 196 9.58 -9.59 -13.12
N PRO A 197 9.79 -10.14 -14.34
CA PRO A 197 10.75 -9.59 -15.29
C PRO A 197 10.46 -8.14 -15.68
N HIS A 198 9.19 -7.70 -15.59
CA HIS A 198 8.77 -6.35 -15.98
C HIS A 198 9.50 -5.23 -15.21
N ARG A 199 9.68 -5.42 -13.90
CA ARG A 199 10.43 -4.51 -13.01
C ARG A 199 11.73 -5.13 -12.49
N ALA A 200 12.10 -6.31 -13.00
CA ALA A 200 13.17 -7.14 -12.44
C ALA A 200 13.03 -7.33 -10.91
N LEU A 201 11.80 -7.53 -10.44
CA LEU A 201 11.49 -7.84 -9.05
C LEU A 201 11.75 -9.33 -8.79
N SER A 202 12.45 -9.64 -7.71
CA SER A 202 12.67 -11.00 -7.23
C SER A 202 12.54 -11.03 -5.71
N VAL A 203 11.63 -11.88 -5.22
CA VAL A 203 11.44 -12.19 -3.80
C VAL A 203 11.59 -13.69 -3.63
N GLN A 204 12.51 -14.10 -2.76
CA GLN A 204 12.89 -15.47 -2.48
C GLN A 204 12.66 -15.79 -1.01
N VAL A 205 12.27 -17.02 -0.71
CA VAL A 205 12.05 -17.50 0.65
C VAL A 205 12.93 -18.69 0.96
N ARG A 206 13.47 -18.73 2.18
CA ARG A 206 14.15 -19.88 2.77
C ARG A 206 13.23 -20.52 3.80
N ALA A 207 13.00 -21.81 3.63
CA ALA A 207 12.25 -22.63 4.55
C ALA A 207 13.17 -23.57 5.32
N GLU A 208 12.95 -23.68 6.63
CA GLU A 208 13.67 -24.60 7.50
C GLU A 208 12.73 -25.54 8.25
N ARG A 209 13.24 -26.68 8.72
CA ARG A 209 12.45 -27.60 9.54
C ARG A 209 12.14 -26.97 10.89
N VAL A 210 10.90 -27.13 11.33
CA VAL A 210 10.50 -26.69 12.66
C VAL A 210 11.22 -27.56 13.71
N LYS A 211 11.85 -26.89 14.68
CA LYS A 211 12.51 -27.50 15.83
C LYS A 211 11.65 -27.25 17.06
N LEU A 212 11.22 -28.32 17.73
CA LEU A 212 10.49 -28.25 18.98
C LEU A 212 11.40 -27.79 20.13
N GLU A 213 10.81 -27.34 21.24
CA GLU A 213 11.55 -26.96 22.46
C GLU A 213 12.46 -28.09 22.98
N ASN A 214 12.00 -29.34 22.85
CA ASN A 214 12.77 -30.53 23.21
C ASN A 214 13.91 -30.87 22.23
N GLY A 215 14.12 -30.04 21.20
CA GLY A 215 15.14 -30.20 20.17
C GLY A 215 14.77 -31.12 19.01
N THR A 216 13.62 -31.79 19.05
CA THR A 216 13.17 -32.69 17.98
C THR A 216 12.81 -31.90 16.72
N LEU A 217 13.27 -32.38 15.57
CA LEU A 217 12.90 -31.83 14.27
C LEU A 217 11.64 -32.52 13.74
N VAL A 218 10.57 -31.77 13.54
CA VAL A 218 9.32 -32.33 12.98
C VAL A 218 9.36 -32.37 11.45
N ARG A 219 8.36 -33.04 10.85
CA ARG A 219 8.19 -33.17 9.39
C ARG A 219 7.36 -32.01 8.83
N ALA A 220 7.73 -30.79 9.19
CA ALA A 220 7.16 -29.58 8.65
C ALA A 220 8.18 -28.45 8.64
N THR A 221 7.88 -27.42 7.85
CA THR A 221 8.76 -26.29 7.65
C THR A 221 8.08 -24.96 7.94
N ARG A 222 8.90 -23.97 8.24
CA ARG A 222 8.50 -22.57 8.48
C ARG A 222 9.41 -21.63 7.70
N LEU A 223 8.98 -20.38 7.53
CA LEU A 223 9.85 -19.32 7.00
C LEU A 223 11.01 -19.05 7.97
N ALA A 224 12.22 -19.04 7.41
CA ALA A 224 13.46 -18.76 8.13
C ALA A 224 14.12 -17.46 7.65
N SER A 225 14.01 -17.16 6.36
CA SER A 225 14.57 -15.95 5.76
C SER A 225 13.79 -15.57 4.49
N VAL A 226 13.70 -14.28 4.21
CA VAL A 226 13.13 -13.73 2.97
C VAL A 226 14.14 -12.75 2.39
N ALA A 227 14.57 -13.00 1.16
CA ALA A 227 15.51 -12.15 0.44
C ALA A 227 14.85 -11.54 -0.80
N MET A 228 15.11 -10.27 -1.05
CA MET A 228 14.38 -9.49 -2.04
C MET A 228 15.23 -8.43 -2.71
N ARG A 229 14.90 -8.14 -3.97
CA ARG A 229 15.56 -7.13 -4.79
C ARG A 229 14.62 -6.69 -5.93
N GLU A 230 14.68 -5.41 -6.27
CA GLU A 230 14.09 -4.87 -7.50
C GLU A 230 15.16 -4.20 -8.36
N ASN A 231 15.25 -4.56 -9.64
CA ASN A 231 16.16 -3.92 -10.59
C ASN A 231 17.63 -3.89 -10.07
N SER A 232 18.26 -2.73 -10.02
CA SER A 232 19.63 -2.51 -9.52
C SER A 232 19.67 -2.09 -8.04
N SER A 233 18.56 -2.18 -7.30
CA SER A 233 18.55 -1.93 -5.85
C SER A 233 19.46 -2.90 -5.10
N ASP A 234 19.79 -2.50 -3.88
CA ASP A 234 20.44 -3.37 -2.91
C ASP A 234 19.63 -4.64 -2.64
N VAL A 235 20.33 -5.72 -2.35
CA VAL A 235 19.69 -6.95 -1.87
C VAL A 235 19.39 -6.80 -0.39
N ILE A 236 18.14 -7.03 -0.01
CA ILE A 236 17.73 -7.13 1.39
C ILE A 236 17.37 -8.54 1.72
N GLU A 237 17.97 -9.03 2.81
CA GLU A 237 17.60 -10.27 3.44
C GLU A 237 17.09 -9.96 4.84
N VAL A 238 15.93 -10.50 5.18
CA VAL A 238 15.38 -10.45 6.53
C VAL A 238 15.26 -11.89 7.02
N ARG A 239 16.00 -12.21 8.06
CA ARG A 239 16.07 -13.57 8.60
C ARG A 239 15.70 -13.63 10.06
N LEU A 240 15.13 -14.76 10.46
CA LEU A 240 14.81 -15.05 11.85
C LEU A 240 16.10 -15.32 12.62
N GLN A 241 16.31 -14.61 13.71
CA GLN A 241 17.42 -14.84 14.63
C GLN A 241 16.87 -14.88 16.07
N GLY A 242 16.66 -16.07 16.60
CA GLY A 242 15.97 -16.24 17.88
C GLY A 242 14.54 -15.68 17.81
N GLU A 243 14.22 -14.75 18.70
CA GLU A 243 12.89 -14.11 18.84
C GLU A 243 12.82 -12.73 18.16
N HIS A 244 13.74 -12.41 17.25
CA HIS A 244 13.71 -11.14 16.51
C HIS A 244 14.04 -11.32 15.02
N LEU A 245 13.66 -10.30 14.24
CA LEU A 245 14.02 -10.20 12.82
C LEU A 245 15.38 -9.49 12.67
N GLN A 246 16.32 -10.10 11.96
CA GLN A 246 17.59 -9.48 11.58
C GLN A 246 17.56 -9.08 10.11
N VAL A 247 17.91 -7.83 9.81
CA VAL A 247 17.97 -7.31 8.43
C VAL A 247 19.42 -7.21 7.97
N LEU A 248 19.68 -7.67 6.75
CA LEU A 248 20.97 -7.59 6.08
C LEU A 248 20.79 -6.84 4.76
N ARG A 249 21.75 -5.98 4.45
CA ARG A 249 21.89 -5.27 3.17
C ARG A 249 23.16 -5.71 2.49
N ASN A 250 23.06 -6.24 1.28
CA ASN A 250 24.20 -6.73 0.50
C ASN A 250 25.15 -7.61 1.37
N LYS A 251 24.56 -8.56 2.12
CA LYS A 251 25.25 -9.50 3.01
C LYS A 251 25.82 -8.93 4.31
N SER A 252 25.63 -7.63 4.57
CA SER A 252 26.08 -6.97 5.81
C SER A 252 24.89 -6.70 6.71
N ILE A 253 25.02 -7.01 8.01
CA ILE A 253 23.96 -6.74 8.99
C ILE A 253 23.73 -5.23 9.09
N LEU A 254 22.47 -4.81 9.04
CA LEU A 254 22.07 -3.43 9.29
C LEU A 254 21.69 -3.26 10.77
N PRO A 255 22.45 -2.47 11.55
CA PRO A 255 22.08 -2.17 12.93
C PRO A 255 20.99 -1.10 12.95
N PHE A 256 19.86 -1.40 13.58
CA PHE A 256 18.83 -0.41 13.89
C PHE A 256 19.02 0.05 15.33
N SER A 257 19.84 1.08 15.52
CA SER A 257 20.10 1.62 16.85
C SER A 257 19.02 2.59 17.29
N GLU A 258 18.49 3.45 16.40
CA GLU A 258 17.51 4.50 16.75
C GLU A 258 16.60 4.93 15.59
N GLN A 259 16.93 4.60 14.33
CA GLN A 259 16.17 5.01 13.16
C GLN A 259 15.18 3.92 12.74
N SER A 260 13.88 4.24 12.75
CA SER A 260 12.82 3.38 12.24
C SER A 260 12.63 3.51 10.71
N TRP A 261 13.55 4.19 10.01
CA TRP A 261 13.51 4.46 8.57
C TRP A 261 14.93 4.61 8.03
N MET A 262 15.24 4.00 6.88
CA MET A 262 16.52 4.16 6.18
C MET A 262 16.27 4.22 4.67
N ASP A 263 16.89 5.18 3.97
CA ASP A 263 16.94 5.21 2.51
C ASP A 263 18.20 4.48 2.03
N LEU A 264 18.02 3.49 1.16
CA LEU A 264 19.08 2.60 0.68
C LEU A 264 19.35 2.82 -0.81
N GLN A 265 20.52 2.38 -1.28
CA GLN A 265 20.97 2.73 -2.63
C GLN A 265 20.15 1.97 -3.68
N GLY A 266 19.59 2.72 -4.62
CA GLY A 266 18.69 2.21 -5.65
C GLY A 266 17.24 2.39 -5.24
N GLU A 267 16.59 3.38 -5.86
CA GLU A 267 15.14 3.48 -6.02
C GLU A 267 14.29 3.07 -4.78
N ALA A 268 14.66 3.71 -3.68
CA ALA A 268 14.08 3.80 -2.33
C ALA A 268 13.48 2.53 -1.76
N LEU A 269 14.41 1.75 -1.26
CA LEU A 269 14.19 0.71 -0.27
C LEU A 269 14.09 1.34 1.11
N GLN A 270 12.90 1.30 1.71
CA GLN A 270 12.63 1.78 3.06
C GLN A 270 12.35 0.57 3.96
N ALA A 271 13.05 0.49 5.09
CA ALA A 271 12.84 -0.52 6.13
C ALA A 271 12.31 0.16 7.40
N ALA A 272 11.13 -0.26 7.87
CA ALA A 272 10.55 0.22 9.13
C ALA A 272 10.58 -0.87 10.22
N PRO A 273 11.74 -1.12 10.85
CA PRO A 273 11.87 -2.15 11.87
C PRO A 273 11.19 -1.70 13.17
N SER A 274 10.20 -2.47 13.60
CA SER A 274 10.02 -2.73 15.03
C SER A 274 10.76 -4.04 15.35
N PRO A 275 10.92 -4.43 16.63
CA PRO A 275 11.54 -5.73 16.96
C PRO A 275 10.91 -6.93 16.23
N GLN A 276 9.66 -6.77 15.77
CA GLN A 276 8.81 -7.82 15.22
C GLN A 276 8.33 -7.55 13.78
N ASN A 277 8.39 -6.34 13.26
CA ASN A 277 7.87 -5.99 11.93
C ASN A 277 8.94 -5.35 11.06
N VAL A 278 9.06 -5.78 9.81
CA VAL A 278 9.92 -5.16 8.80
C VAL A 278 9.14 -5.02 7.51
N THR A 279 8.93 -3.79 7.05
CA THR A 279 8.35 -3.52 5.72
C THR A 279 9.44 -3.05 4.80
N VAL A 280 9.59 -3.68 3.64
CA VAL A 280 10.50 -3.31 2.55
C VAL A 280 9.67 -2.78 1.38
N MET A 281 9.91 -1.55 0.97
CA MET A 281 9.19 -0.88 -0.15
C MET A 281 10.12 -0.69 -1.35
N PHE A 282 9.61 -0.68 -2.57
CA PHE A 282 10.40 -0.49 -3.79
C PHE A 282 9.85 0.67 -4.64
N SER A 283 10.63 1.19 -5.60
CA SER A 283 10.20 2.31 -6.46
C SER A 283 9.02 2.00 -7.36
N SER A 284 8.82 0.74 -7.74
CA SER A 284 7.61 0.31 -8.45
C SER A 284 6.33 0.44 -7.61
N GLY A 285 6.46 0.68 -6.30
CA GLY A 285 5.37 0.62 -5.32
C GLY A 285 5.11 -0.80 -4.80
N ALA A 286 5.91 -1.79 -5.19
CA ALA A 286 5.89 -3.11 -4.57
C ALA A 286 6.36 -3.04 -3.11
N ALA A 287 5.81 -3.90 -2.25
CA ALA A 287 6.27 -4.04 -0.88
C ALA A 287 6.26 -5.49 -0.40
N VAL A 288 7.14 -5.77 0.58
CA VAL A 288 7.19 -7.02 1.33
C VAL A 288 7.14 -6.68 2.81
N GLU A 289 6.08 -7.08 3.49
CA GLU A 289 5.92 -6.97 4.94
C GLU A 289 6.24 -8.30 5.61
N LEU A 290 7.13 -8.27 6.59
CA LEU A 290 7.49 -9.41 7.41
C LEU A 290 7.08 -9.12 8.84
N ARG A 291 6.32 -10.03 9.44
CA ARG A 291 5.88 -9.91 10.83
C ARG A 291 6.24 -11.18 11.59
N LEU A 292 6.81 -11.02 12.78
CA LEU A 292 7.15 -12.07 13.71
C LEU A 292 6.18 -12.01 14.89
N ASP A 293 5.37 -13.05 15.04
CA ASP A 293 4.37 -13.17 16.10
C ASP A 293 4.54 -14.54 16.78
N GLU A 294 4.87 -14.54 18.07
CA GLU A 294 5.11 -15.75 18.88
C GLU A 294 6.01 -16.80 18.17
N GLY A 295 7.14 -16.34 17.60
CA GLY A 295 8.11 -17.20 16.92
C GLY A 295 7.73 -17.66 15.50
N THR A 296 6.55 -17.25 15.02
CA THR A 296 6.06 -17.50 13.66
C THR A 296 6.30 -16.28 12.78
N MET A 297 7.16 -16.43 11.77
CA MET A 297 7.38 -15.40 10.74
C MET A 297 6.32 -15.55 9.64
N THR A 298 5.70 -14.43 9.29
CA THR A 298 4.74 -14.31 8.20
C THR A 298 5.28 -13.33 7.16
N SER A 299 4.97 -13.57 5.89
CA SER A 299 5.36 -12.70 4.79
C SER A 299 4.14 -12.29 3.99
N THR A 300 3.95 -10.99 3.77
CA THR A 300 2.93 -10.43 2.89
C THR A 300 3.59 -9.66 1.77
N VAL A 301 3.23 -9.93 0.53
CA VAL A 301 3.71 -9.20 -0.65
C VAL A 301 2.57 -8.36 -1.21
N LEU A 302 2.81 -7.07 -1.41
CA LEU A 302 1.88 -6.11 -2.00
C LEU A 302 2.40 -5.68 -3.36
N LEU A 303 1.60 -5.88 -4.41
CA LEU A 303 1.96 -5.50 -5.78
C LEU A 303 0.93 -4.54 -6.38
N PRO A 304 1.35 -3.39 -6.92
CA PRO A 304 0.46 -2.49 -7.66
C PRO A 304 -0.09 -3.13 -8.93
N ALA A 305 -1.22 -2.59 -9.43
CA ALA A 305 -1.93 -3.13 -10.59
C ALA A 305 -1.08 -3.25 -11.87
N GLU A 306 0.04 -2.54 -11.98
CA GLU A 306 0.96 -2.62 -13.12
C GLU A 306 1.66 -3.98 -13.26
N PHE A 307 1.70 -4.79 -12.20
CA PHE A 307 2.23 -6.16 -12.19
C PHE A 307 1.24 -7.19 -12.73
N SER A 308 0.01 -6.78 -13.10
CA SER A 308 -1.02 -7.71 -13.57
C SER A 308 -0.53 -8.50 -14.79
N ASN A 309 -0.76 -9.81 -14.80
CA ASN A 309 -0.28 -10.78 -15.79
C ASN A 309 1.26 -10.91 -15.90
N LYS A 310 2.03 -10.30 -15.00
CA LYS A 310 3.50 -10.20 -15.08
C LYS A 310 4.23 -10.83 -13.90
N THR A 311 3.54 -11.60 -13.06
CA THR A 311 4.13 -12.34 -11.93
C THR A 311 4.22 -13.82 -12.23
N ARG A 312 5.21 -14.48 -11.63
CA ARG A 312 5.37 -15.94 -11.58
C ARG A 312 6.02 -16.33 -10.25
N GLY A 313 5.87 -17.58 -9.82
CA GLY A 313 6.42 -18.07 -8.55
C GLY A 313 5.36 -18.76 -7.72
N LEU A 314 5.67 -19.06 -6.46
CA LEU A 314 4.74 -19.67 -5.53
C LEU A 314 3.48 -18.81 -5.25
N LEU A 315 3.54 -17.49 -5.45
CA LEU A 315 2.36 -16.61 -5.32
C LEU A 315 1.50 -16.50 -6.59
N GLY A 316 1.81 -17.29 -7.62
CA GLY A 316 0.99 -17.40 -8.83
C GLY A 316 1.10 -16.22 -9.80
N GLN A 317 0.20 -16.20 -10.78
CA GLN A 317 0.14 -15.16 -11.81
C GLN A 317 -1.00 -14.20 -11.47
N MET A 318 -0.68 -12.95 -11.14
CA MET A 318 -1.65 -11.95 -10.72
C MET A 318 -2.56 -11.52 -11.89
N ASN A 319 -3.64 -12.25 -12.15
CA ASN A 319 -4.52 -12.07 -13.30
C ASN A 319 -6.02 -12.11 -12.93
N SER A 320 -6.34 -12.28 -11.64
CA SER A 320 -7.69 -12.48 -11.06
C SER A 320 -8.30 -13.87 -11.30
N ASN A 321 -7.48 -14.87 -11.60
CA ASN A 321 -7.90 -16.25 -11.84
C ASN A 321 -7.14 -17.23 -10.92
N PRO A 322 -7.70 -17.63 -9.77
CA PRO A 322 -7.03 -18.55 -8.86
C PRO A 322 -6.83 -19.97 -9.44
N SER A 323 -7.46 -20.31 -10.56
CA SER A 323 -7.33 -21.65 -11.15
C SER A 323 -6.00 -21.88 -11.88
N ASP A 324 -5.25 -20.82 -12.22
CA ASP A 324 -3.97 -20.92 -12.93
C ASP A 324 -2.73 -20.54 -12.09
N ASP A 325 -2.95 -20.29 -10.79
CA ASP A 325 -1.89 -19.88 -9.87
C ASP A 325 -0.89 -21.00 -9.53
N LEU A 326 -1.30 -22.26 -9.59
CA LEU A 326 -0.39 -23.41 -9.44
C LEU A 326 0.21 -23.78 -10.81
N VAL A 327 1.27 -23.06 -11.15
CA VAL A 327 1.99 -23.22 -12.42
C VAL A 327 3.43 -23.64 -12.17
N THR A 328 3.96 -24.51 -13.03
CA THR A 328 5.38 -24.88 -13.02
C THR A 328 6.26 -23.73 -13.58
N PRO A 329 7.57 -23.70 -13.32
CA PRO A 329 8.48 -22.74 -13.97
C PRO A 329 8.44 -22.79 -15.51
N ALA A 330 8.11 -23.95 -16.08
CA ALA A 330 7.92 -24.16 -17.52
C ALA A 330 6.63 -23.54 -18.08
N GLY A 331 5.69 -23.11 -17.22
CA GLY A 331 4.42 -22.52 -17.62
C GLY A 331 3.26 -23.51 -17.77
N ASN A 332 3.45 -24.77 -17.39
CA ASN A 332 2.35 -25.74 -17.36
C ASN A 332 1.48 -25.51 -16.13
N VAL A 333 0.20 -25.23 -16.35
CA VAL A 333 -0.80 -25.03 -15.30
C VAL A 333 -1.24 -26.39 -14.77
N ALA A 334 -1.16 -26.58 -13.46
CA ALA A 334 -1.76 -27.72 -12.78
C ALA A 334 -3.17 -27.36 -12.30
N SER A 335 -4.12 -28.27 -12.50
CA SER A 335 -5.50 -28.06 -12.03
C SER A 335 -5.53 -28.00 -10.51
N SER A 336 -5.76 -26.80 -9.95
CA SER A 336 -5.76 -26.58 -8.50
C SER A 336 -6.99 -27.14 -7.79
N ALA A 337 -8.09 -27.38 -8.52
CA ALA A 337 -9.37 -27.79 -7.93
C ALA A 337 -9.36 -29.20 -7.30
N ASN A 338 -8.48 -30.08 -7.77
CA ASN A 338 -8.42 -31.50 -7.36
C ASN A 338 -7.01 -31.98 -6.99
N ALA A 339 -6.03 -31.08 -6.89
CA ALA A 339 -4.65 -31.49 -6.66
C ALA A 339 -4.47 -32.03 -5.23
N THR A 340 -3.80 -33.18 -5.10
CA THR A 340 -3.40 -33.74 -3.80
C THR A 340 -2.26 -32.91 -3.17
N LEU A 341 -2.04 -33.02 -1.86
CA LEU A 341 -0.94 -32.30 -1.21
C LEU A 341 0.44 -32.75 -1.75
N GLU A 342 0.55 -34.00 -2.16
CA GLU A 342 1.72 -34.59 -2.79
C GLU A 342 1.98 -34.01 -4.20
N GLU A 343 0.93 -33.83 -5.00
CA GLU A 343 1.01 -33.17 -6.31
C GLU A 343 1.42 -31.70 -6.15
N ILE A 344 0.77 -30.98 -5.23
CA ILE A 344 1.11 -29.58 -4.91
C ILE A 344 2.56 -29.48 -4.46
N PHE A 345 3.02 -30.40 -3.59
CA PHE A 345 4.40 -30.44 -3.12
C PHE A 345 5.39 -30.63 -4.28
N THR A 346 5.07 -31.55 -5.21
CA THR A 346 5.91 -31.81 -6.37
C THR A 346 6.01 -30.56 -7.26
N ILE A 347 4.88 -29.95 -7.63
CA ILE A 347 4.83 -28.77 -8.50
C ILE A 347 5.53 -27.57 -7.84
N ALA A 348 5.22 -27.30 -6.56
CA ALA A 348 5.79 -26.17 -5.84
C ALA A 348 7.31 -26.34 -5.61
N SER A 349 7.80 -27.58 -5.49
CA SER A 349 9.23 -27.85 -5.34
C SER A 349 10.07 -27.44 -6.55
N GLU A 350 9.47 -27.36 -7.74
CA GLU A 350 10.13 -26.92 -8.97
C GLU A 350 10.51 -25.43 -8.94
N TRP A 351 9.87 -24.62 -8.08
CA TRP A 351 10.23 -23.21 -7.87
C TRP A 351 11.50 -23.01 -7.04
N ASN A 352 12.33 -24.04 -6.89
CA ASN A 352 13.59 -23.92 -6.19
C ASN A 352 14.55 -22.97 -6.92
N ILE A 353 15.32 -22.20 -6.15
CA ILE A 353 16.23 -21.22 -6.75
C ILE A 353 17.51 -21.88 -7.26
N SER A 354 18.13 -21.29 -8.29
CA SER A 354 19.50 -21.63 -8.66
C SER A 354 20.50 -20.93 -7.73
N LYS A 355 21.71 -21.49 -7.57
CA LYS A 355 22.76 -20.85 -6.77
C LYS A 355 23.22 -19.52 -7.36
N ALA A 356 23.19 -19.40 -8.69
CA ALA A 356 23.55 -18.17 -9.40
C ALA A 356 22.53 -17.05 -9.19
N SER A 357 21.26 -17.39 -8.98
CA SER A 357 20.17 -16.44 -8.75
C SER A 357 19.90 -16.17 -7.27
N SER A 358 20.65 -16.79 -6.34
CA SER A 358 20.40 -16.66 -4.91
C SER A 358 20.69 -15.24 -4.42
N LEU A 359 19.72 -14.67 -3.72
CA LEU A 359 19.83 -13.39 -3.02
C LEU A 359 20.31 -13.56 -1.57
N PHE A 360 20.43 -14.79 -1.08
CA PHE A 360 20.72 -15.03 0.32
C PHE A 360 22.20 -14.90 0.69
N THR A 361 22.42 -14.61 1.97
CA THR A 361 23.72 -14.64 2.62
C THR A 361 23.96 -16.01 3.24
N TYR A 362 25.20 -16.51 3.08
CA TYR A 362 25.66 -17.79 3.65
C TYR A 362 26.91 -17.55 4.50
N ASP A 363 26.72 -16.85 5.63
CA ASP A 363 27.77 -16.37 6.55
C ASP A 363 28.07 -17.33 7.70
N SER A 364 27.50 -18.54 7.68
CA SER A 364 27.78 -19.58 8.67
C SER A 364 27.96 -20.94 8.02
N ARG A 365 28.68 -21.82 8.72
CA ARG A 365 28.88 -23.21 8.25
C ARG A 365 27.56 -23.96 8.12
N TYR A 366 26.62 -23.73 9.03
CA TYR A 366 25.27 -24.29 8.94
C TYR A 366 24.55 -23.89 7.63
N LEU A 367 24.59 -22.60 7.27
CA LEU A 367 23.95 -22.11 6.05
C LEU A 367 24.62 -22.65 4.79
N LEU A 368 25.96 -22.76 4.80
CA LEU A 368 26.70 -23.34 3.69
C LEU A 368 26.34 -24.83 3.49
N ASP A 369 26.41 -25.62 4.56
CA ASP A 369 26.20 -27.06 4.53
C ASP A 369 24.72 -27.43 4.30
N SER A 370 23.78 -26.60 4.75
CA SER A 370 22.34 -26.89 4.65
C SER A 370 21.66 -26.31 3.42
N TYR A 371 22.18 -25.22 2.85
CA TYR A 371 21.50 -24.48 1.78
C TYR A 371 22.39 -24.12 0.60
N PHE A 372 23.67 -23.79 0.78
CA PHE A 372 24.51 -23.37 -0.36
C PHE A 372 25.09 -24.56 -1.16
N LEU A 373 25.71 -25.51 -0.46
CA LEU A 373 26.34 -26.69 -1.06
C LEU A 373 25.33 -27.71 -1.62
N PRO A 374 24.26 -28.09 -0.90
CA PRO A 374 23.27 -29.02 -1.44
C PRO A 374 22.35 -28.36 -2.48
N PRO A 375 21.57 -29.16 -3.24
CA PRO A 375 20.47 -28.63 -4.05
C PRO A 375 19.55 -27.73 -3.21
N SER A 376 19.01 -26.68 -3.83
CA SER A 376 18.19 -25.70 -3.10
C SER A 376 16.90 -26.28 -2.54
N HIS A 377 16.39 -27.37 -3.10
CA HIS A 377 15.31 -28.16 -2.51
C HIS A 377 15.86 -29.48 -1.97
N ASP A 378 15.54 -29.80 -0.72
CA ASP A 378 15.84 -31.09 -0.10
C ASP A 378 14.81 -32.14 -0.54
N SER A 379 15.14 -32.92 -1.58
CA SER A 379 14.29 -33.99 -2.10
C SER A 379 14.15 -35.20 -1.17
N ALA A 380 15.01 -35.32 -0.15
CA ALA A 380 14.90 -36.39 0.85
C ALA A 380 13.91 -36.03 1.97
N PHE A 381 13.54 -34.76 2.09
CA PHE A 381 12.57 -34.30 3.06
C PHE A 381 11.14 -34.53 2.56
N VAL A 382 10.40 -35.39 3.26
CA VAL A 382 8.98 -35.64 3.02
C VAL A 382 8.17 -35.03 4.18
N PRO A 383 7.29 -34.04 3.92
CA PRO A 383 6.47 -33.43 4.96
C PRO A 383 5.37 -34.37 5.45
N ALA A 384 4.77 -34.05 6.59
CA ALA A 384 3.57 -34.70 7.05
C ALA A 384 2.36 -34.23 6.23
N PHE A 385 1.93 -35.02 5.25
CA PHE A 385 0.72 -34.75 4.47
C PHE A 385 -0.58 -34.96 5.26
N SER A 386 -0.52 -35.71 6.36
CA SER A 386 -1.64 -35.96 7.26
C SER A 386 -1.35 -35.48 8.68
N LEU A 387 -2.40 -35.05 9.37
CA LEU A 387 -2.32 -34.60 10.75
C LEU A 387 -2.19 -35.78 11.70
N PRO A 388 -1.28 -35.74 12.68
CA PRO A 388 -1.19 -36.73 13.73
C PRO A 388 -2.22 -36.41 14.85
N GLU A 389 -3.50 -36.30 14.52
CA GLU A 389 -4.53 -36.06 15.53
C GLU A 389 -4.77 -37.35 16.31
N LYS A 390 -4.33 -37.37 17.57
CA LYS A 390 -4.67 -38.43 18.53
C LYS A 390 -5.67 -37.86 19.52
N PRO A 391 -6.90 -38.41 19.65
CA PRO A 391 -7.92 -37.88 20.55
C PRO A 391 -7.46 -37.75 22.01
N ASP A 392 -6.53 -38.60 22.44
CA ASP A 392 -5.98 -38.61 23.81
C ASP A 392 -4.82 -37.61 24.00
N ASP A 393 -4.44 -36.84 22.98
CA ASP A 393 -3.37 -35.86 23.10
C ASP A 393 -3.85 -34.64 23.92
N PRO A 394 -3.20 -34.30 25.04
CA PRO A 394 -3.65 -33.22 25.92
C PRO A 394 -3.70 -31.86 25.20
N LEU A 395 -2.90 -31.67 24.13
CA LEU A 395 -2.90 -30.45 23.34
C LEU A 395 -4.20 -30.25 22.54
N VAL A 396 -4.93 -31.33 22.23
CA VAL A 396 -6.14 -31.27 21.40
C VAL A 396 -7.25 -30.47 22.07
N ALA A 397 -7.45 -30.64 23.38
CA ALA A 397 -8.49 -29.91 24.11
C ALA A 397 -8.23 -28.39 24.07
N ASP A 398 -7.01 -27.95 24.37
CA ASP A 398 -6.61 -26.54 24.34
C ASP A 398 -6.66 -25.98 22.91
N MET A 399 -6.17 -26.74 21.94
CA MET A 399 -6.22 -26.38 20.52
C MET A 399 -7.66 -26.14 20.05
N LEU A 400 -8.60 -27.02 20.39
CA LEU A 400 -10.00 -26.87 20.00
C LEU A 400 -10.65 -25.63 20.64
N SER A 401 -10.17 -25.19 21.80
CA SER A 401 -10.65 -23.95 22.44
C SER A 401 -10.12 -22.67 21.77
N VAL A 402 -8.92 -22.70 21.19
CA VAL A 402 -8.28 -21.53 20.54
C VAL A 402 -8.57 -21.46 19.05
N CYS A 403 -8.46 -22.60 18.34
CA CYS A 403 -8.58 -22.69 16.89
C CYS A 403 -10.05 -22.76 16.45
N LEU A 404 -10.74 -21.63 16.55
CA LEU A 404 -12.17 -21.48 16.22
C LEU A 404 -12.40 -20.55 15.02
N GLY A 405 -13.49 -20.80 14.28
CA GLY A 405 -13.94 -19.96 13.16
C GLY A 405 -13.19 -20.20 11.85
N GLU A 406 -13.23 -19.21 10.96
CA GLU A 406 -12.51 -19.28 9.69
C GLU A 406 -10.99 -19.30 9.92
N GLY A 407 -10.30 -20.25 9.29
CA GLY A 407 -8.86 -20.48 9.51
C GLY A 407 -8.54 -21.48 10.62
N ALA A 408 -9.54 -22.00 11.34
CA ALA A 408 -9.35 -23.01 12.37
C ALA A 408 -8.53 -24.21 11.88
N GLN A 409 -8.72 -24.65 10.63
CA GLN A 409 -7.97 -25.79 10.08
C GLN A 409 -6.47 -25.53 9.97
N LEU A 410 -6.06 -24.30 9.60
CA LEU A 410 -4.63 -23.92 9.56
C LEU A 410 -4.06 -23.83 10.98
N CYS A 411 -4.83 -23.23 11.90
CA CYS A 411 -4.45 -23.14 13.30
C CYS A 411 -4.26 -24.54 13.92
N LYS A 412 -5.19 -25.46 13.69
CA LYS A 412 -5.10 -26.85 14.15
C LYS A 412 -3.90 -27.56 13.55
N HIS A 413 -3.71 -27.40 12.23
CA HIS A 413 -2.59 -27.98 11.51
C HIS A 413 -1.26 -27.56 12.12
N ASP A 414 -1.05 -26.25 12.25
CA ASP A 414 0.18 -25.70 12.80
C ASP A 414 0.36 -26.06 14.27
N THR A 415 -0.71 -26.06 15.07
CA THR A 415 -0.64 -26.45 16.49
C THR A 415 -0.18 -27.89 16.64
N LEU A 416 -0.78 -28.84 15.91
CA LEU A 416 -0.46 -30.26 16.03
C LEU A 416 0.92 -30.59 15.49
N ILE A 417 1.32 -29.96 14.39
CA ILE A 417 2.61 -30.22 13.74
C ILE A 417 3.76 -29.58 14.49
N THR A 418 3.60 -28.34 14.94
CA THR A 418 4.65 -27.60 15.68
C THR A 418 4.59 -27.86 17.19
N ARG A 419 3.57 -28.57 17.67
CA ARG A 419 3.29 -28.78 19.10
C ARG A 419 3.22 -27.46 19.89
N SER A 420 2.80 -26.38 19.24
CA SER A 420 2.76 -25.04 19.82
C SER A 420 1.39 -24.39 19.61
N LEU A 421 0.65 -24.20 20.69
CA LEU A 421 -0.63 -23.48 20.68
C LEU A 421 -0.43 -22.01 20.28
N ALA A 422 0.67 -21.41 20.74
CA ALA A 422 1.08 -20.05 20.38
C ALA A 422 1.32 -19.94 18.86
N GLY A 423 2.06 -20.89 18.28
CA GLY A 423 2.32 -20.93 16.84
C GLY A 423 1.04 -21.04 16.00
N GLY A 424 0.12 -21.93 16.38
CA GLY A 424 -1.18 -22.04 15.69
C GLY A 424 -2.06 -20.79 15.84
N ASN A 425 -2.08 -20.17 17.03
CA ASN A 425 -2.81 -18.93 17.26
C ASN A 425 -2.21 -17.75 16.47
N ALA A 426 -0.88 -17.67 16.37
CA ALA A 426 -0.18 -16.70 15.52
C ALA A 426 -0.57 -16.86 14.05
N THR A 427 -0.64 -18.10 13.52
CA THR A 427 -1.15 -18.36 12.16
C THR A 427 -2.58 -17.86 11.96
N LEU A 428 -3.45 -18.04 12.97
CA LEU A 428 -4.83 -17.54 12.92
C LEU A 428 -4.89 -16.01 12.93
N ARG A 429 -4.08 -15.34 13.75
CA ARG A 429 -3.95 -13.86 13.77
C ARG A 429 -3.40 -13.33 12.45
N ALA A 430 -2.43 -14.03 11.86
CA ALA A 430 -1.86 -13.68 10.57
C ALA A 430 -2.90 -13.79 9.44
N LEU A 431 -3.71 -14.85 9.43
CA LEU A 431 -4.81 -14.99 8.47
C LEU A 431 -5.84 -13.87 8.61
N ARG A 432 -6.24 -13.54 9.85
CA ARG A 432 -7.18 -12.43 10.12
C ARG A 432 -6.62 -11.10 9.65
N SER A 433 -5.32 -10.85 9.89
CA SER A 433 -4.63 -9.65 9.43
C SER A 433 -4.59 -9.57 7.90
N HIS A 434 -4.27 -10.67 7.21
CA HIS A 434 -4.31 -10.71 5.75
C HIS A 434 -5.71 -10.47 5.19
N ARG A 435 -6.75 -11.02 5.83
CA ARG A 435 -8.14 -10.75 5.43
C ARG A 435 -8.52 -9.28 5.59
N ALA A 436 -8.22 -8.69 6.75
CA ALA A 436 -8.48 -7.28 7.01
C ALA A 436 -7.73 -6.38 6.02
N LEU A 437 -6.50 -6.75 5.65
CA LEU A 437 -5.74 -6.09 4.60
C LEU A 437 -6.46 -6.16 3.24
N MET A 438 -6.94 -7.35 2.84
CA MET A 438 -7.68 -7.51 1.57
C MET A 438 -8.98 -6.69 1.57
N GLU A 439 -9.74 -6.70 2.67
CA GLU A 439 -10.95 -5.90 2.83
C GLU A 439 -10.67 -4.40 2.74
N ALA A 440 -9.59 -3.93 3.36
CA ALA A 440 -9.16 -2.54 3.28
C ALA A 440 -8.70 -2.14 1.87
N LEU A 441 -8.21 -3.08 1.07
CA LEU A 441 -7.74 -2.88 -0.30
C LEU A 441 -8.83 -3.09 -1.36
N GLU A 442 -10.09 -3.31 -0.97
CA GLU A 442 -11.19 -3.45 -1.93
C GLU A 442 -11.30 -2.19 -2.82
N PRO A 443 -11.42 -2.34 -4.15
CA PRO A 443 -11.56 -1.21 -5.06
C PRO A 443 -12.84 -0.43 -4.78
N VAL A 444 -12.72 0.90 -4.74
CA VAL A 444 -13.89 1.80 -4.66
C VAL A 444 -13.96 2.67 -5.91
N ALA A 445 -15.18 3.03 -6.30
CA ALA A 445 -15.43 3.90 -7.45
C ALA A 445 -15.58 5.36 -7.00
N SER A 446 -14.78 6.25 -7.58
CA SER A 446 -14.88 7.70 -7.39
C SER A 446 -15.27 8.39 -8.69
N CYS A 447 -16.20 9.34 -8.61
CA CYS A 447 -16.61 10.18 -9.73
C CYS A 447 -15.75 11.44 -9.87
N GLY A 448 -14.86 11.69 -8.91
CA GLY A 448 -14.02 12.89 -8.85
C GLY A 448 -14.78 14.12 -8.34
N TRP A 449 -14.02 15.16 -8.02
CA TRP A 449 -14.53 16.41 -7.47
C TRP A 449 -15.39 17.20 -8.46
N LEU A 450 -16.41 17.90 -7.95
CA LEU A 450 -17.19 18.89 -8.69
C LEU A 450 -17.01 20.31 -8.11
N PRO A 451 -16.88 21.34 -8.96
CA PRO A 451 -16.81 22.72 -8.52
C PRO A 451 -18.14 23.22 -7.98
N ALA A 452 -18.08 24.14 -7.02
CA ALA A 452 -19.23 24.96 -6.66
C ALA A 452 -19.61 25.86 -7.85
N PRO A 453 -20.91 26.03 -8.15
CA PRO A 453 -21.34 26.94 -9.20
C PRO A 453 -20.96 28.37 -8.85
N ARG A 454 -20.52 29.14 -9.85
CA ARG A 454 -20.27 30.58 -9.68
C ARG A 454 -21.55 31.26 -9.18
N ASN A 455 -21.47 32.07 -8.12
CA ASN A 455 -22.62 32.67 -7.42
C ASN A 455 -23.58 31.64 -6.80
N GLY A 456 -23.06 30.50 -6.37
CA GLY A 456 -23.77 29.51 -5.59
C GLY A 456 -22.84 28.72 -4.68
N LYS A 457 -23.37 27.66 -4.10
CA LYS A 457 -22.69 26.77 -3.16
C LYS A 457 -22.90 25.32 -3.56
N LYS A 458 -21.89 24.50 -3.29
CA LYS A 458 -21.96 23.05 -3.30
C LYS A 458 -21.99 22.57 -1.85
N ASN A 459 -22.83 21.61 -1.55
CA ASN A 459 -22.90 20.94 -0.26
C ASN A 459 -22.58 19.45 -0.44
N GLY A 460 -21.73 18.93 0.45
CA GLY A 460 -21.12 17.60 0.35
C GLY A 460 -19.69 17.62 -0.16
N THR A 461 -18.87 16.74 0.41
CA THR A 461 -17.42 16.59 0.15
C THR A 461 -17.03 15.16 -0.18
N ARG A 462 -18.01 14.26 -0.29
CA ARG A 462 -17.80 12.84 -0.61
C ARG A 462 -18.07 12.58 -2.08
N TYR A 463 -17.12 11.93 -2.75
CA TYR A 463 -17.12 11.73 -4.21
C TYR A 463 -17.16 10.25 -4.63
N LEU A 464 -17.41 9.35 -3.69
CA LEU A 464 -17.50 7.92 -3.91
C LEU A 464 -18.88 7.51 -4.41
N GLN A 465 -18.97 6.37 -5.09
CA GLN A 465 -20.21 5.78 -5.58
C GLN A 465 -21.32 5.80 -4.51
N GLY A 466 -22.52 6.22 -4.92
CA GLY A 466 -23.68 6.39 -4.04
C GLY A 466 -23.73 7.71 -3.29
N SER A 467 -22.67 8.53 -3.32
CA SER A 467 -22.67 9.85 -2.68
C SER A 467 -23.45 10.86 -3.51
N THR A 468 -24.23 11.72 -2.87
CA THR A 468 -25.01 12.80 -3.50
C THR A 468 -24.51 14.16 -3.05
N LEU A 469 -24.26 15.04 -4.02
CA LEU A 469 -23.93 16.44 -3.82
C LEU A 469 -25.14 17.31 -4.13
N SER A 470 -25.42 18.31 -3.30
CA SER A 470 -26.49 19.27 -3.53
C SER A 470 -25.94 20.66 -3.82
N PHE A 471 -26.65 21.41 -4.66
CA PHE A 471 -26.23 22.71 -5.15
C PHE A 471 -27.30 23.76 -4.88
N THR A 472 -26.87 24.94 -4.48
CA THR A 472 -27.75 26.09 -4.21
C THR A 472 -27.18 27.35 -4.84
N CYS A 473 -28.03 28.30 -5.20
CA CYS A 473 -27.61 29.60 -5.72
C CYS A 473 -27.74 30.68 -4.65
N ASN A 474 -26.85 31.67 -4.71
CA ASN A 474 -26.93 32.85 -3.85
C ASN A 474 -28.18 33.68 -4.21
N GLY A 475 -28.63 34.55 -3.29
CA GLY A 475 -29.77 35.42 -3.52
C GLY A 475 -29.62 36.25 -4.81
N GLY A 476 -30.70 36.32 -5.61
CA GLY A 476 -30.70 37.01 -6.92
C GLY A 476 -30.28 36.14 -8.11
N TYR A 477 -29.90 34.88 -7.88
CA TYR A 477 -29.56 33.91 -8.93
C TYR A 477 -30.53 32.73 -8.94
N VAL A 478 -30.81 32.21 -10.13
CA VAL A 478 -31.65 31.03 -10.35
C VAL A 478 -30.77 29.86 -10.75
N LEU A 479 -31.06 28.69 -10.16
CA LEU A 479 -30.36 27.45 -10.45
C LEU A 479 -30.82 26.88 -11.80
N TYR A 480 -29.86 26.60 -12.67
CA TYR A 480 -30.03 25.89 -13.93
C TYR A 480 -29.21 24.61 -13.93
N GLY A 481 -29.79 23.51 -14.41
CA GLY A 481 -29.20 22.17 -14.31
C GLY A 481 -29.77 21.39 -13.13
N SER A 482 -29.03 20.40 -12.64
CA SER A 482 -29.50 19.56 -11.53
C SER A 482 -29.26 20.22 -10.17
N THR A 483 -30.26 20.16 -9.29
CA THR A 483 -30.14 20.58 -7.88
C THR A 483 -29.30 19.61 -7.06
N GLU A 484 -29.31 18.33 -7.46
CA GLU A 484 -28.55 17.25 -6.84
C GLU A 484 -27.89 16.39 -7.91
N ARG A 485 -26.69 15.88 -7.61
CA ARG A 485 -25.95 14.98 -8.49
C ARG A 485 -25.39 13.84 -7.66
N THR A 486 -25.60 12.61 -8.11
CA THR A 486 -25.18 11.39 -7.43
C THR A 486 -24.06 10.70 -8.21
N CYS A 487 -23.06 10.19 -7.51
CA CYS A 487 -21.99 9.42 -8.12
C CYS A 487 -22.48 8.01 -8.48
N GLU A 488 -22.56 7.71 -9.77
CA GLU A 488 -23.06 6.44 -10.30
C GLU A 488 -21.94 5.40 -10.43
N GLU A 489 -22.33 4.13 -10.57
CA GLU A 489 -21.42 2.98 -10.71
C GLU A 489 -20.40 3.13 -11.84
N LYS A 490 -20.78 3.83 -12.92
CA LYS A 490 -19.91 4.11 -14.07
C LYS A 490 -18.86 5.21 -13.82
N ARG A 491 -18.59 5.58 -12.56
CA ARG A 491 -17.66 6.65 -12.17
C ARG A 491 -18.01 7.99 -12.83
N ALA A 492 -19.30 8.27 -12.94
CA ALA A 492 -19.87 9.46 -13.53
C ALA A 492 -20.91 10.09 -12.62
N TRP A 493 -20.97 11.42 -12.60
CA TRP A 493 -22.00 12.17 -11.89
C TRP A 493 -23.29 12.19 -12.69
N SER A 494 -24.39 11.83 -12.04
CA SER A 494 -25.73 11.93 -12.61
C SER A 494 -26.10 13.40 -12.93
N GLY A 495 -27.16 13.56 -13.73
CA GLY A 495 -27.75 14.86 -14.02
C GLY A 495 -26.88 15.82 -14.82
N LEU A 496 -27.34 17.07 -14.90
CA LEU A 496 -26.71 18.15 -15.68
C LEU A 496 -25.85 19.04 -14.79
N GLN A 497 -24.79 19.61 -15.36
CA GLN A 497 -23.95 20.57 -14.65
C GLN A 497 -24.75 21.77 -14.17
N THR A 498 -24.55 22.12 -12.90
CA THR A 498 -25.28 23.19 -12.24
C THR A 498 -24.64 24.55 -12.50
N HIS A 499 -25.46 25.54 -12.86
CA HIS A 499 -25.06 26.92 -13.06
C HIS A 499 -26.04 27.85 -12.33
N CYS A 500 -25.52 28.94 -11.75
CA CYS A 500 -26.35 30.00 -11.18
C CYS A 500 -26.32 31.22 -12.10
N VAL A 501 -27.48 31.56 -12.67
CA VAL A 501 -27.64 32.67 -13.63
C VAL A 501 -28.54 33.75 -13.04
N THR A 502 -28.35 35.00 -13.45
CA THR A 502 -29.25 36.09 -13.04
C THR A 502 -30.64 35.87 -13.66
N GLY A 503 -31.69 36.34 -12.98
CA GLY A 503 -33.09 36.21 -13.45
C GLY A 503 -33.36 36.78 -14.85
N GLU A 504 -32.55 37.72 -15.31
CA GLU A 504 -32.64 38.31 -16.66
C GLU A 504 -32.14 37.35 -17.76
N LEU A 505 -31.09 36.56 -17.47
CA LEU A 505 -30.52 35.57 -18.39
C LEU A 505 -31.37 34.29 -18.49
N SER A 506 -32.12 33.93 -17.46
CA SER A 506 -33.10 32.83 -17.52
C SER A 506 -34.21 33.11 -18.53
N ASN A 507 -34.67 34.37 -18.63
CA ASN A 507 -35.66 34.77 -19.64
C ASN A 507 -35.07 34.73 -21.05
N MET A 508 -33.81 35.12 -21.23
CA MET A 508 -33.15 35.12 -22.55
C MET A 508 -32.88 33.70 -23.09
N LYS A 509 -32.56 32.73 -22.22
CA LYS A 509 -32.42 31.31 -22.60
C LYS A 509 -33.78 30.63 -22.87
N MET A 510 -34.83 30.97 -22.11
CA MET A 510 -36.20 30.52 -22.44
C MET A 510 -36.65 31.04 -23.81
N VAL A 511 -36.41 32.31 -24.10
CA VAL A 511 -36.74 32.91 -25.41
C VAL A 511 -35.98 32.22 -26.56
N LYS A 512 -34.69 31.89 -26.39
CA LYS A 512 -33.92 31.13 -27.39
C LYS A 512 -34.43 29.70 -27.60
N MET A 513 -34.88 29.01 -26.54
CA MET A 513 -35.44 27.65 -26.66
C MET A 513 -36.81 27.67 -27.35
N SER A 514 -37.67 28.65 -27.01
CA SER A 514 -38.97 28.85 -27.69
C SER A 514 -38.82 29.23 -29.16
N LEU A 515 -37.79 30.00 -29.52
CA LEU A 515 -37.47 30.32 -30.92
C LEU A 515 -36.94 29.12 -31.72
N TYR A 516 -36.28 28.15 -31.06
CA TYR A 516 -35.86 26.90 -31.70
C TYR A 516 -37.06 25.95 -31.92
N CYS A 517 -37.95 25.79 -30.95
CA CYS A 517 -39.17 24.98 -31.14
C CYS A 517 -40.20 25.61 -32.09
N ALA A 518 -40.20 26.93 -32.28
CA ALA A 518 -41.06 27.61 -33.26
C ALA A 518 -40.52 27.55 -34.70
N LYS A 519 -39.26 27.11 -34.90
CA LYS A 519 -38.65 26.91 -36.22
C LYS A 519 -38.80 25.47 -36.76
N GLU A 520 -39.34 24.56 -35.95
CA GLU A 520 -39.63 23.16 -36.31
C GLU A 520 -41.14 22.86 -36.36
N ARG A 521 -41.99 23.87 -36.58
CA ARG A 521 -43.41 23.69 -36.92
C ARG A 521 -43.76 24.29 -38.27
#